data_AF-A0AAJ1WFR2-F1
#
_entry.id   AF-A0AAJ1WFR2-F1
#
_cell.length_a   1.000
_cell.length_b   1.000
_cell.length_c   1.000
_cell.angle_alpha   90.00
_cell.angle_beta   90.00
_cell.angle_gamma   90.00
#
_symmetry.space_group_name_H-M   'P 1'
#
loop_
_entity.id
_entity.type
_entity.pdbx_description
1 polymer ?
#
loop_
_entity_poly.entity_id
_entity_poly.type
_entity_poly.pdbx_seq_one_letter_code
_entity_poly.pdbx_strand_id
1 'polypeptide(L)'
;MIPTPGAPEPDETPETAEAAAAPLFSVVKGKPSDEELAALAAVVLSLGGETPAPAKTTSVRHWVRRQQLRLAPTPGPGAWKRSRG
;
A
#
# COMPACT_ATOMS: atom_id res chain seq x y z
N MET A 1 -8.72 50.38 -33.82
CA MET A 1 -9.49 50.06 -32.60
C MET A 1 -9.57 48.55 -32.50
N ILE A 2 -8.68 47.95 -31.71
CA ILE A 2 -8.65 46.49 -31.47
C ILE A 2 -9.21 46.25 -30.07
N PRO A 3 -10.31 45.50 -29.89
CA PRO A 3 -10.64 44.98 -28.57
C PRO A 3 -9.78 43.73 -28.29
N THR A 4 -9.04 43.79 -27.20
CA THR A 4 -8.21 42.73 -26.60
C THR A 4 -9.03 41.46 -26.30
N PRO A 5 -8.48 40.25 -26.55
CA PRO A 5 -9.10 39.00 -26.11
C PRO A 5 -9.04 38.87 -24.57
N GLY A 6 -10.20 38.57 -23.96
CA GLY A 6 -10.27 38.21 -22.54
C GLY A 6 -9.40 37.00 -22.25
N ALA A 7 -8.48 37.15 -21.30
CA ALA A 7 -7.63 36.08 -20.82
C ALA A 7 -8.47 34.93 -20.22
N PRO A 8 -8.04 33.67 -20.37
CA PRO A 8 -8.60 32.56 -19.62
C PRO A 8 -8.16 32.68 -18.16
N GLU A 9 -9.11 32.91 -17.25
CA GLU A 9 -8.91 32.76 -15.81
C GLU A 9 -8.66 31.27 -15.51
N PRO A 10 -7.50 30.88 -14.98
CA PRO A 10 -7.24 29.53 -14.52
C PRO A 10 -7.74 29.41 -13.08
N ASP A 11 -9.05 29.34 -12.90
CA ASP A 11 -9.59 28.74 -11.69
C ASP A 11 -9.77 27.24 -11.96
N GLU A 12 -8.65 26.57 -12.24
CA GLU A 12 -8.52 25.16 -11.88
C GLU A 12 -8.46 25.12 -10.36
N THR A 13 -9.63 25.24 -9.72
CA THR A 13 -9.83 24.51 -8.49
C THR A 13 -9.88 23.05 -8.95
N PRO A 14 -8.89 22.18 -8.68
CA PRO A 14 -9.18 20.77 -8.62
C PRO A 14 -10.09 20.61 -7.41
N GLU A 15 -11.38 20.86 -7.62
CA GLU A 15 -12.46 20.23 -6.90
C GLU A 15 -12.32 18.74 -7.23
N THR A 16 -11.30 18.14 -6.62
CA THR A 16 -11.35 16.90 -5.85
C THR A 16 -12.57 16.11 -6.28
N ALA A 17 -12.50 15.58 -7.50
CA ALA A 17 -13.23 14.39 -7.89
C ALA A 17 -12.59 13.24 -7.12
N GLU A 18 -12.74 13.29 -5.80
CA GLU A 18 -12.71 12.19 -4.86
C GLU A 18 -13.97 11.37 -5.17
N ALA A 19 -14.00 10.79 -6.37
CA ALA A 19 -14.75 9.59 -6.61
C ALA A 19 -14.30 8.66 -5.50
N ALA A 20 -15.20 8.37 -4.56
CA ALA A 20 -14.94 7.64 -3.33
C ALA A 20 -14.38 6.24 -3.64
N ALA A 21 -13.10 6.20 -3.99
CA ALA A 21 -12.31 5.01 -4.11
C ALA A 21 -12.23 4.43 -2.70
N ALA A 22 -12.44 3.13 -2.58
CA ALA A 22 -12.24 2.46 -1.30
C ALA A 22 -10.82 2.81 -0.79
N PRO A 23 -10.68 3.19 0.49
CA PRO A 23 -9.40 3.63 1.03
C PRO A 23 -8.34 2.54 0.84
N LEU A 24 -7.16 2.92 0.34
CA LEU A 24 -6.06 1.99 0.03
C LEU A 24 -5.61 1.18 1.26
N PHE A 25 -5.63 1.81 2.43
CA PHE A 25 -5.37 1.18 3.72
C PHE A 25 -6.10 1.95 4.84
N SER A 26 -6.22 1.35 6.04
CA SER A 26 -6.88 1.97 7.20
C SER A 26 -6.08 1.77 8.48
N VAL A 27 -6.24 2.70 9.43
CA VAL A 27 -5.59 2.65 10.75
C VAL A 27 -6.52 1.95 11.74
N VAL A 28 -6.10 0.79 12.26
CA VAL A 28 -6.91 -0.02 13.18
C VAL A 28 -6.74 0.41 14.64
N LYS A 29 -5.60 1.04 14.98
CA LYS A 29 -5.29 1.46 16.36
C LYS A 29 -4.40 2.71 16.35
N GLY A 30 -4.63 3.59 17.32
CA GLY A 30 -3.88 4.85 17.49
C GLY A 30 -4.51 6.01 16.72
N LYS A 31 -3.95 7.21 16.91
CA LYS A 31 -4.36 8.43 16.21
C LYS A 31 -3.10 9.13 15.68
N PRO A 32 -2.58 8.73 14.51
CA PRO A 32 -1.40 9.33 13.92
C PRO A 32 -1.69 10.79 13.52
N SER A 33 -0.65 11.61 13.46
CA SER A 33 -0.77 12.94 12.86
C SER A 33 -0.84 12.84 11.34
N ASP A 34 -1.27 13.92 10.68
CA ASP A 34 -1.40 13.97 9.22
C ASP A 34 -0.02 13.81 8.55
N GLU A 35 1.04 14.33 9.17
CA GLU A 35 2.42 14.18 8.70
C GLU A 35 2.89 12.72 8.75
N GLU A 36 2.53 11.99 9.82
CA GLU A 36 2.85 10.57 9.94
C GLU A 36 2.11 9.73 8.90
N LEU A 37 0.84 10.05 8.63
CA LEU A 37 0.07 9.40 7.57
C LEU A 37 0.68 9.64 6.18
N ALA A 38 1.09 10.87 5.90
CA ALA A 38 1.76 11.22 4.64
C ALA A 38 3.10 10.48 4.48
N ALA A 39 3.90 10.42 5.54
CA ALA A 39 5.16 9.68 5.54
C ALA A 39 4.94 8.18 5.28
N LEU A 40 3.93 7.57 5.91
CA LEU A 40 3.59 6.16 5.69
C LEU A 40 3.12 5.89 4.25
N ALA A 41 2.30 6.77 3.68
CA ALA A 41 1.86 6.66 2.29
C ALA A 41 3.04 6.73 1.31
N ALA A 42 3.99 7.65 1.52
CA ALA A 42 5.19 7.77 0.69
C ALA A 42 6.05 6.50 0.73
N VAL A 43 6.21 5.89 1.91
CA VAL A 43 6.91 4.61 2.05
C VAL A 43 6.19 3.51 1.28
N VAL A 44 4.87 3.34 1.47
CA VAL A 44 4.09 2.29 0.78
C VAL A 44 4.19 2.42 -0.75
N LEU A 45 4.08 3.65 -1.28
CA LEU A 45 4.25 3.91 -2.71
C LEU A 45 5.66 3.56 -3.21
N SER A 46 6.69 3.77 -2.38
CA SER A 46 8.07 3.43 -2.73
C SER A 46 8.31 1.91 -2.82
N LEU A 47 7.51 1.08 -2.13
CA LEU A 47 7.61 -0.38 -2.19
C LEU A 47 6.86 -1.01 -3.38
N GLY A 48 5.99 -0.27 -4.07
CA GLY A 48 5.03 -0.82 -5.05
C GLY A 48 5.58 -1.39 -6.37
N GLY A 49 6.91 -1.50 -6.54
CA GLY A 49 7.52 -1.80 -7.84
C GLY A 49 7.91 -3.26 -8.10
N GLU A 50 8.02 -4.12 -7.08
CA GLU A 50 8.66 -5.43 -7.25
C GLU A 50 7.63 -6.56 -7.38
N THR A 51 7.49 -7.12 -8.59
CA THR A 51 6.70 -8.32 -8.82
C THR A 51 7.48 -9.53 -8.27
N PRO A 52 6.98 -10.20 -7.23
CA PRO A 52 7.70 -11.32 -6.65
C PRO A 52 7.64 -12.54 -7.58
N ALA A 53 8.78 -13.21 -7.74
CA ALA A 53 8.85 -14.51 -8.39
C ALA A 53 7.86 -15.51 -7.74
N PRO A 54 7.24 -16.42 -8.52
CA PRO A 54 6.21 -17.32 -8.01
C PRO A 54 6.77 -18.17 -6.85
N ALA A 55 6.13 -18.06 -5.69
CA ALA A 55 6.50 -18.82 -4.51
C ALA A 55 6.28 -20.32 -4.75
N LYS A 56 7.31 -21.14 -4.49
CA LYS A 56 7.19 -22.60 -4.48
C LYS A 56 6.13 -23.01 -3.44
N THR A 57 5.15 -23.79 -3.85
CA THR A 57 4.09 -24.27 -2.95
C THR A 57 4.69 -25.24 -1.94
N THR A 58 4.77 -24.82 -0.67
CA THR A 58 5.17 -25.73 0.42
C THR A 58 3.96 -26.51 0.88
N SER A 59 4.09 -27.84 0.93
CA SER A 59 2.99 -28.71 1.38
C SER A 59 2.65 -28.50 2.86
N VAL A 60 1.40 -28.76 3.24
CA VAL A 60 0.93 -28.64 4.63
C VAL A 60 1.81 -29.45 5.60
N ARG A 61 2.18 -30.69 5.22
CA ARG A 61 3.10 -31.53 6.02
C ARG A 61 4.45 -30.86 6.26
N HIS A 62 5.02 -30.21 5.23
CA HIS A 62 6.29 -29.51 5.35
C HIS A 62 6.19 -28.32 6.30
N TRP A 63 5.07 -27.58 6.28
CA TRP A 63 4.82 -26.49 7.21
C TRP A 63 4.66 -26.95 8.66
N VAL A 64 3.82 -27.96 8.92
CA VAL A 64 3.60 -28.50 10.28
C VAL A 64 4.91 -28.98 10.88
N ARG A 65 5.73 -29.69 10.09
CA ARG A 65 7.06 -30.14 10.52
C ARG A 65 7.95 -28.98 10.94
N ARG A 66 7.98 -27.89 10.17
CA ARG A 66 8.81 -26.72 10.52
C ARG A 66 8.34 -26.00 11.78
N GLN A 67 7.03 -25.93 12.00
CA GLN A 67 6.47 -25.36 13.24
C GLN A 67 6.87 -26.20 14.46
N GLN A 68 6.77 -27.53 14.39
CA GLN A 68 7.21 -28.43 15.48
C GLN A 68 8.70 -28.27 15.80
N LEU A 69 9.51 -28.01 14.77
CA LEU A 69 10.95 -27.78 14.89
C LEU A 69 11.31 -26.34 15.28
N ARG A 70 10.33 -25.45 15.51
CA ARG A 70 10.52 -24.03 15.83
C ARG A 70 11.49 -23.31 14.89
N LEU A 71 11.49 -23.71 13.60
CA LEU A 71 12.34 -23.07 12.61
C LEU A 71 11.86 -21.65 12.33
N ALA A 72 12.80 -20.77 12.05
CA ALA A 72 12.49 -19.41 11.60
C ALA A 72 11.57 -19.46 10.36
N PRO A 73 10.62 -18.51 10.24
CA PRO A 73 9.79 -18.39 9.05
C PRO A 73 10.67 -18.31 7.80
N THR A 74 10.27 -18.99 6.72
CA THR A 74 10.98 -18.83 5.44
C THR A 74 10.76 -17.40 4.97
N PRO A 75 11.82 -16.61 4.75
CA PRO A 75 11.68 -15.28 4.20
C PRO A 75 11.11 -15.39 2.79
N GLY A 76 10.16 -14.52 2.47
CA GLY A 76 9.65 -14.43 1.11
C GLY A 76 8.24 -13.84 1.01
N PRO A 77 7.86 -13.47 -0.22
CA PRO A 77 6.55 -12.89 -0.51
C PRO A 77 5.41 -13.82 -0.06
N GLY A 78 4.51 -13.28 0.76
CA GLY A 78 3.35 -14.02 1.27
C GLY A 78 3.65 -15.08 2.34
N ALA A 79 4.90 -15.22 2.82
CA ALA A 79 5.24 -16.13 3.92
C ALA A 79 4.49 -15.77 5.22
N TRP A 80 4.26 -14.48 5.43
CA TRP A 80 3.53 -13.92 6.58
C TRP A 80 2.03 -14.24 6.59
N LYS A 81 1.40 -14.56 5.44
CA LYS A 81 -0.04 -14.87 5.39
C LYS A 81 -0.43 -16.11 6.21
N ARG A 82 0.56 -16.93 6.58
CA ARG A 82 0.38 -18.14 7.38
C ARG A 82 1.07 -18.07 8.75
N SER A 83 1.75 -16.97 9.08
CA SER A 83 2.07 -16.66 10.48
C SER A 83 0.79 -16.09 11.08
N ARG A 84 0.20 -16.79 12.04
CA ARG A 84 -0.83 -16.15 12.86
C ARG A 84 -0.11 -15.12 13.75
N GLY A 85 -0.63 -13.90 13.79
CA GLY A 85 -0.24 -12.88 14.76
C GLY A 85 -0.62 -13.30 16.18
#